data_AF-A0A0V8GHJ2-F1
#
_entry.id   AF-A0A0V8GHJ2-F1
#
_cell.length_a   1.000
_cell.length_b   1.000
_cell.length_c   1.000
_cell.angle_alpha   90.00
_cell.angle_beta   90.00
_cell.angle_gamma   90.00
#
_symmetry.space_group_name_H-M   'P 1'
#
loop_
_entity.id
_entity.type
_entity.pdbx_description
1 polymer ?
#
loop_
_entity_poly.entity_id
_entity_poly.type
_entity_poly.pdbx_seq_one_letter_code
_entity_poly.pdbx_strand_id
1 'polypeptide(L)'
;MKIIYSHEDLLALEDPFEYEVGLPIRIRELPTSVIEEELPDSREQLERLLKEGYTLVIQKPRIPNPPVFARLSVIVENTVMKLYVYEANHCEDALWDVLSENEYNQHWSYFLLKKIEGVRFELPYTNEAQIALKLSNLKINELVHLRFETNQSVTCQWD
;
A
#
# COMPACT_ATOMS: atom_id res chain seq x y z
N MET A 1 5.48 -15.19 13.42
CA MET A 1 5.10 -16.24 12.45
C MET A 1 5.46 -15.75 11.04
N LYS A 2 5.81 -16.63 10.10
CA LYS A 2 6.08 -16.28 8.70
C LYS A 2 5.47 -17.32 7.77
N ILE A 3 4.66 -16.88 6.81
CA ILE A 3 4.00 -17.69 5.79
C ILE A 3 4.46 -17.17 4.43
N ILE A 4 4.75 -18.08 3.50
CA ILE A 4 5.20 -17.74 2.14
C ILE A 4 4.30 -18.49 1.18
N TYR A 5 3.63 -17.75 0.31
CA TYR A 5 2.88 -18.27 -0.82
C TYR A 5 3.73 -18.13 -2.07
N SER A 6 3.97 -19.24 -2.75
CA SER A 6 4.58 -19.25 -4.07
C SER A 6 3.57 -18.83 -5.14
N HIS A 7 4.06 -18.53 -6.35
CA HIS A 7 3.19 -18.25 -7.49
C HIS A 7 2.14 -19.34 -7.75
N GLU A 8 2.52 -20.61 -7.58
CA GLU A 8 1.61 -21.74 -7.77
C GLU A 8 0.52 -21.79 -6.69
N ASP A 9 0.86 -21.48 -5.44
CA ASP A 9 -0.11 -21.37 -4.35
C ASP A 9 -1.12 -20.26 -4.64
N LEU A 10 -0.63 -19.10 -5.09
CA LEU A 10 -1.47 -17.94 -5.41
C LEU A 10 -2.42 -18.20 -6.58
N LEU A 11 -2.00 -18.99 -7.57
CA LEU A 11 -2.85 -19.40 -8.70
C LEU A 11 -4.01 -20.33 -8.27
N ALA A 12 -3.85 -21.04 -7.16
CA ALA A 12 -4.86 -21.95 -6.63
C ALA A 12 -5.94 -21.21 -5.80
N LEU A 13 -5.72 -19.95 -5.45
CA LEU A 13 -6.64 -19.12 -4.67
C LEU A 13 -7.65 -18.43 -5.60
N GLU A 14 -8.94 -18.41 -5.20
CA GLU A 14 -9.99 -17.72 -5.96
C GLU A 14 -9.82 -16.19 -5.91
N ASP A 15 -9.37 -15.65 -4.77
CA ASP A 15 -9.05 -14.24 -4.59
C ASP A 15 -7.82 -14.07 -3.66
N PRO A 16 -6.61 -14.17 -4.23
CA PRO A 16 -5.38 -14.19 -3.43
C PRO A 16 -5.14 -12.90 -2.66
N PHE A 17 -5.73 -11.77 -3.07
CA PHE A 17 -5.37 -10.45 -2.51
C PHE A 17 -6.43 -9.87 -1.58
N GLU A 18 -7.70 -9.88 -1.96
CA GLU A 18 -8.75 -9.20 -1.18
C GLU A 18 -9.14 -10.04 0.04
N TYR A 19 -9.37 -11.33 -0.15
CA TYR A 19 -9.87 -12.22 0.90
C TYR A 19 -8.78 -13.02 1.63
N GLU A 20 -7.71 -13.41 0.93
CA GLU A 20 -6.68 -14.26 1.52
C GLU A 20 -5.61 -13.41 2.23
N VAL A 21 -4.90 -12.53 1.50
CA VAL A 21 -3.84 -11.69 2.09
C VAL A 21 -4.29 -10.28 2.48
N GLY A 22 -5.59 -9.97 2.37
CA GLY A 22 -6.21 -8.76 2.91
C GLY A 22 -5.55 -7.43 2.49
N LEU A 23 -5.17 -7.28 1.22
CA LEU A 23 -4.59 -6.04 0.72
C LEU A 23 -5.66 -4.95 0.53
N PRO A 24 -5.40 -3.68 0.90
CA PRO A 24 -6.37 -2.58 0.73
C PRO A 24 -6.45 -2.07 -0.72
N ILE A 25 -5.90 -2.82 -1.67
CA ILE A 25 -5.73 -2.45 -3.08
C ILE A 25 -5.97 -3.66 -3.96
N ARG A 26 -6.37 -3.41 -5.21
CA ARG A 26 -6.48 -4.44 -6.24
C ARG A 26 -5.23 -4.48 -7.08
N ILE A 27 -4.63 -5.66 -7.20
CA ILE A 27 -3.46 -5.89 -8.03
C ILE A 27 -3.85 -6.81 -9.17
N ARG A 28 -3.54 -6.40 -10.41
CA ARG A 28 -3.87 -7.21 -11.59
C ARG A 28 -2.84 -8.29 -11.89
N GLU A 29 -1.56 -8.00 -11.66
CA GLU A 29 -0.47 -8.92 -11.95
C GLU A 29 -0.18 -9.82 -10.74
N LEU A 30 -0.28 -11.14 -10.91
CA LEU A 30 0.06 -12.08 -9.85
C LEU A 30 1.57 -12.01 -9.54
N PRO A 31 1.99 -11.82 -8.28
CA PRO A 31 3.41 -11.80 -7.90
C PRO A 31 4.03 -13.20 -8.01
N THR A 32 5.35 -13.26 -8.04
CA THR A 32 6.09 -14.53 -7.93
C THR A 32 5.96 -15.12 -6.53
N SER A 33 5.81 -14.27 -5.50
CA SER A 33 5.56 -14.69 -4.13
C SER A 33 4.82 -13.63 -3.32
N VAL A 34 4.11 -14.09 -2.30
CA VAL A 34 3.59 -13.25 -1.21
C VAL A 34 4.12 -13.78 0.11
N ILE A 35 4.58 -12.88 0.98
CA ILE A 35 5.12 -13.20 2.29
C ILE A 35 4.27 -12.47 3.33
N GLU A 36 3.65 -13.22 4.23
CA GLU A 36 3.01 -12.68 5.43
C GLU A 36 3.92 -12.93 6.63
N GLU A 37 4.26 -11.89 7.37
CA GLU A 37 5.13 -12.02 8.54
C GLU A 37 4.68 -11.14 9.71
N GLU A 38 4.81 -11.67 10.92
CA GLU A 38 4.70 -10.88 12.15
C GLU A 38 5.97 -10.04 12.34
N LEU A 39 5.76 -8.81 12.79
CA LEU A 39 6.77 -7.82 13.03
C LEU A 39 6.87 -7.55 14.53
N PRO A 40 8.06 -7.20 15.04
CA PRO A 40 8.19 -6.70 16.41
C PRO A 40 7.48 -5.35 16.60
N ASP A 41 7.61 -4.45 15.63
CA ASP A 41 7.05 -3.10 15.66
C ASP A 41 6.86 -2.56 14.23
N SER A 42 5.63 -2.13 13.90
CA SER A 42 5.28 -1.64 12.56
C SER A 42 5.89 -0.29 12.24
N ARG A 43 6.11 0.56 13.25
CA ARG A 43 6.66 1.90 13.06
C ARG A 43 8.14 1.82 12.72
N GLU A 44 8.88 1.00 13.46
CA GLU A 44 10.28 0.70 13.18
C GLU A 44 10.43 0.09 11.78
N GLN A 45 9.53 -0.83 11.42
CA GLN A 45 9.50 -1.42 10.09
C GLN A 45 9.26 -0.37 8.99
N LEU A 46 8.30 0.53 9.18
CA LEU A 46 8.03 1.63 8.24
C LEU A 46 9.27 2.52 8.08
N GLU A 47 9.91 2.92 9.17
CA GLU A 47 11.14 3.71 9.13
C GLU A 47 12.27 2.99 8.40
N ARG A 48 12.42 1.69 8.60
CA ARG A 48 13.44 0.89 7.92
C ARG A 48 13.22 0.88 6.41
N LEU A 49 12.00 0.60 5.96
CA LEU A 49 11.66 0.58 4.53
C LEU A 49 11.85 1.95 3.88
N LEU A 50 11.48 3.03 4.56
CA LEU A 50 11.74 4.39 4.09
C LEU A 50 13.25 4.68 3.94
N LYS A 51 14.09 4.25 4.89
CA LYS A 51 15.57 4.34 4.79
C LYS A 51 16.13 3.52 3.64
N GLU A 52 15.51 2.38 3.34
CA GLU A 52 15.85 1.52 2.20
C GLU A 52 15.36 2.09 0.86
N GLY A 53 14.71 3.26 0.86
CA GLY A 53 14.27 3.96 -0.34
C GLY A 53 12.93 3.49 -0.90
N TYR A 54 12.10 2.80 -0.09
CA TYR A 54 10.72 2.57 -0.49
C TYR A 54 9.94 3.89 -0.46
N THR A 55 9.04 4.05 -1.42
CA THR A 55 8.10 5.18 -1.48
C THR A 55 6.81 4.77 -0.80
N LEU A 56 6.38 5.55 0.19
CA LEU A 56 5.07 5.36 0.81
C LEU A 56 4.01 6.02 -0.07
N VAL A 57 3.04 5.22 -0.53
CA VAL A 57 1.90 5.66 -1.34
C VAL A 57 0.67 5.72 -0.44
N ILE A 58 -0.06 6.83 -0.49
CA ILE A 58 -1.21 7.07 0.39
C ILE A 58 -2.39 7.56 -0.43
N GLN A 59 -3.46 6.77 -0.45
CA GLN A 59 -4.77 7.16 -0.96
C GLN A 59 -5.64 7.69 0.17
N LYS A 60 -6.32 8.82 -0.07
CA LYS A 60 -7.41 9.29 0.79
C LYS A 60 -8.46 10.11 0.03
N PRO A 61 -9.64 10.34 0.63
CA PRO A 61 -10.63 11.26 0.08
C PRO A 61 -10.14 12.71 -0.01
N ARG A 62 -10.75 13.49 -0.92
CA ARG A 62 -10.56 14.93 -1.12
C ARG A 62 -11.32 15.76 -0.08
N ILE A 63 -11.17 15.40 1.18
CA ILE A 63 -11.64 16.18 2.34
C ILE A 63 -10.52 17.10 2.84
N PRO A 64 -10.80 18.11 3.69
CA PRO A 64 -9.79 19.01 4.23
C PRO A 64 -8.56 18.24 4.72
N ASN A 65 -7.40 18.63 4.22
CA ASN A 65 -6.16 17.91 4.44
C ASN A 65 -5.67 18.16 5.87
N PRO A 66 -5.34 17.11 6.63
CA PRO A 66 -4.44 17.27 7.76
C PRO A 66 -3.17 17.99 7.28
N PRO A 67 -2.58 18.90 8.07
CA PRO A 67 -1.45 19.71 7.65
C PRO A 67 -0.27 18.91 7.07
N VAL A 68 -0.06 17.68 7.55
CA VAL A 68 0.98 16.76 7.06
C VAL A 68 0.85 16.45 5.56
N PHE A 69 -0.37 16.41 5.01
CA PHE A 69 -0.61 16.17 3.57
C PHE A 69 -0.37 17.40 2.69
N ALA A 70 -0.25 18.60 3.26
CA ALA A 70 -0.08 19.83 2.49
C ALA A 70 1.28 19.90 1.76
N ARG A 71 2.27 19.15 2.26
CA ARG A 71 3.64 19.11 1.71
C ARG A 71 3.89 17.87 0.84
N LEU A 72 2.94 16.94 0.77
CA LEU A 72 3.09 15.70 0.02
C LEU A 72 2.79 15.92 -1.46
N SER A 73 3.58 15.27 -2.31
CA SER A 73 3.38 15.28 -3.75
C SER A 73 2.14 14.45 -4.10
N VAL A 74 1.23 15.03 -4.89
CA VAL A 74 0.07 14.30 -5.45
C VAL A 74 0.50 13.73 -6.80
N ILE A 75 0.33 12.42 -6.99
CA ILE A 75 0.66 11.74 -8.25
C ILE A 75 -0.56 11.48 -9.13
N VAL A 76 -1.72 11.25 -8.53
CA VAL A 76 -3.01 11.04 -9.23
C VAL A 76 -4.13 11.62 -8.38
N GLU A 77 -5.12 12.24 -8.99
CA GLU A 77 -6.36 12.66 -8.31
C GLU A 77 -7.58 12.56 -9.22
N ASN A 78 -8.75 12.46 -8.61
CA ASN A 78 -10.04 12.63 -9.28
C ASN A 78 -10.95 13.55 -8.43
N THR A 79 -12.25 13.55 -8.73
CA THR A 79 -13.23 14.37 -8.01
C THR A 79 -13.41 13.97 -6.55
N VAL A 80 -13.11 12.72 -6.19
CA VAL A 80 -13.37 12.12 -4.88
C VAL A 80 -12.08 11.82 -4.10
N MET A 81 -11.03 11.37 -4.77
CA MET A 81 -9.83 10.77 -4.17
C MET A 81 -8.55 11.49 -4.61
N LYS A 82 -7.53 11.46 -3.76
CA LYS A 82 -6.15 11.85 -4.07
C LYS A 82 -5.20 10.73 -3.70
N LEU A 83 -4.17 10.56 -4.51
CA LEU A 83 -3.06 9.64 -4.29
C LEU A 83 -1.79 10.46 -4.09
N TYR A 84 -1.19 10.31 -2.92
CA TYR A 84 0.01 10.99 -2.49
C TYR A 84 1.19 10.04 -2.49
N VAL A 85 2.38 10.62 -2.64
CA VAL A 85 3.65 9.94 -2.37
C VAL A 85 4.39 10.66 -1.27
N TYR A 86 5.03 9.87 -0.43
CA TYR A 86 5.94 10.31 0.61
C TYR A 86 7.29 9.64 0.41
N GLU A 87 8.26 10.45 0.01
CA GLU A 87 9.65 10.05 -0.23
C GLU A 87 10.52 10.74 0.82
N ALA A 88 10.84 10.01 1.88
CA ALA A 88 11.72 10.46 2.95
C ALA A 88 12.44 9.27 3.57
N ASN A 89 13.48 9.55 4.37
CA ASN A 89 14.25 8.53 5.07
C ASN A 89 13.76 8.25 6.51
N HIS A 90 12.63 8.83 6.90
CA HIS A 90 11.99 8.61 8.20
C HIS A 90 10.50 8.95 8.09
N CYS A 91 9.68 8.43 9.01
CA CYS A 91 8.26 8.80 9.11
C CYS A 91 8.10 9.93 10.14
N GLU A 92 7.48 11.05 9.76
CA GLU A 92 7.10 12.09 10.72
C GLU A 92 6.01 11.57 11.68
N ASP A 93 6.04 11.99 12.95
CA ASP A 93 5.02 11.63 13.96
C ASP A 93 3.60 11.93 13.47
N ALA A 94 3.39 13.13 12.93
CA ALA A 94 2.08 13.55 12.43
C ALA A 94 1.59 12.69 11.24
N LEU A 95 2.51 12.12 10.46
CA LEU A 95 2.13 11.20 9.38
C LEU A 95 1.76 9.84 9.96
N TRP A 96 2.58 9.34 10.89
CA TRP A 96 2.34 8.09 11.60
C TRP A 96 0.97 8.09 12.29
N ASP A 97 0.66 9.15 13.07
CA ASP A 97 -0.58 9.27 13.82
C ASP A 97 -1.80 9.19 12.87
N VAL A 98 -1.77 9.92 11.75
CA VAL A 98 -2.89 9.93 10.80
C VAL A 98 -3.06 8.58 10.10
N LEU A 99 -1.97 7.91 9.72
CA LEU A 99 -2.06 6.60 9.09
C LEU A 99 -2.61 5.55 10.07
N SER A 100 -2.14 5.58 11.31
CA SER A 100 -2.59 4.69 12.39
C SER A 100 -4.06 4.87 12.72
N GLU A 101 -4.52 6.12 12.85
CA GLU A 101 -5.93 6.43 13.12
C GLU A 101 -6.86 6.01 11.97
N ASN A 102 -6.36 5.91 10.74
CA ASN A 102 -7.16 5.60 9.55
C ASN A 102 -6.91 4.20 8.98
N GLU A 103 -6.20 3.31 9.70
CA GLU A 103 -5.90 1.95 9.24
C GLU A 103 -7.15 1.20 8.74
N TYR A 104 -8.25 1.28 9.48
CA TYR A 104 -9.52 0.62 9.14
C TYR A 104 -10.52 1.49 8.37
N ASN A 105 -10.10 2.67 7.94
CA ASN A 105 -10.98 3.53 7.14
C ASN A 105 -11.03 2.99 5.71
N GLN A 106 -12.18 2.43 5.30
CA GLN A 106 -12.37 1.81 3.99
C GLN A 106 -12.06 2.70 2.78
N HIS A 107 -11.98 4.03 2.96
CA HIS A 107 -11.65 4.97 1.89
C HIS A 107 -10.19 5.41 1.90
N TRP A 108 -9.40 4.92 2.86
CA TRP A 108 -7.97 5.11 2.95
C TRP A 108 -7.26 3.83 2.53
N SER A 109 -6.10 4.00 1.90
CA SER A 109 -5.25 2.87 1.57
C SER A 109 -3.82 3.38 1.59
N TYR A 110 -2.91 2.63 2.22
CA TYR A 110 -1.50 2.94 2.18
C TYR A 110 -0.67 1.67 2.06
N PHE A 111 0.45 1.79 1.36
CA PHE A 111 1.40 0.72 1.11
C PHE A 111 2.71 1.35 0.63
N LEU A 112 3.78 0.58 0.72
CA LEU A 112 5.10 0.95 0.25
C LEU A 112 5.41 0.27 -1.08
N LEU A 113 6.03 1.00 -2.00
CA LEU A 113 6.56 0.47 -3.25
C LEU A 113 8.05 0.69 -3.34
N LYS A 114 8.78 -0.31 -3.83
CA LYS A 114 10.22 -0.17 -4.08
C LYS A 114 10.53 0.72 -5.29
N LYS A 115 9.68 0.68 -6.32
CA LYS A 115 9.77 1.53 -7.52
C LYS A 115 8.39 2.05 -7.87
N ILE A 116 8.29 3.34 -8.13
CA ILE A 116 7.04 3.97 -8.54
C ILE A 116 6.98 4.23 -10.05
N GLU A 117 8.14 4.33 -10.69
CA GLU A 117 8.28 4.68 -12.09
C GLU A 117 7.63 3.63 -12.98
N GLY A 118 6.66 4.07 -13.77
CA GLY A 118 5.94 3.21 -14.70
C GLY A 118 4.78 2.43 -14.06
N VAL A 119 4.63 2.40 -12.73
CA VAL A 119 3.45 1.82 -12.09
C VAL A 119 2.22 2.63 -12.48
N ARG A 120 1.14 1.94 -12.86
CA ARG A 120 -0.13 2.57 -13.24
C ARG A 120 -1.10 2.48 -12.09
N PHE A 121 -1.60 3.63 -11.68
CA PHE A 121 -2.60 3.76 -10.62
C PHE A 121 -3.95 4.16 -11.21
N GLU A 122 -4.97 3.36 -10.95
CA GLU A 122 -6.35 3.67 -11.29
C GLU A 122 -7.12 3.93 -9.98
N LEU A 123 -7.50 5.19 -9.73
CA LEU A 123 -8.20 5.59 -8.50
C LEU A 123 -9.63 5.02 -8.44
N PRO A 124 -10.17 4.77 -7.23
CA PRO A 124 -11.59 4.48 -7.01
C PRO A 124 -12.48 5.59 -7.57
N TYR A 125 -13.73 5.23 -7.88
CA TYR A 125 -14.78 6.13 -8.37
C TYR A 125 -14.47 6.81 -9.71
N THR A 126 -13.50 6.28 -10.47
CA THR A 126 -13.31 6.62 -11.89
C THR A 126 -14.41 6.03 -12.78
N ASN A 127 -15.06 4.96 -12.30
CA ASN A 127 -16.34 4.45 -12.78
C ASN A 127 -17.16 3.94 -11.57
N GLU A 128 -18.47 3.78 -11.72
CA GLU A 128 -19.37 3.41 -10.61
C GLU A 128 -19.06 2.04 -9.98
N ALA A 129 -18.37 1.16 -10.72
CA ALA A 129 -18.02 -0.19 -10.27
C ALA A 129 -16.66 -0.29 -9.56
N GLN A 130 -15.80 0.73 -9.67
CA GLN A 130 -14.45 0.70 -9.12
C GLN A 130 -14.42 1.33 -7.72
N ILE A 131 -14.48 0.49 -6.70
CA ILE A 131 -14.50 0.91 -5.29
C ILE A 131 -13.11 0.89 -4.62
N ALA A 132 -12.09 0.35 -5.28
CA ALA A 132 -10.73 0.20 -4.74
C ALA A 132 -9.65 0.77 -5.67
N LEU A 133 -8.51 1.14 -5.08
CA LEU A 133 -7.33 1.54 -5.83
C LEU A 133 -6.80 0.33 -6.59
N LYS A 134 -6.54 0.48 -7.88
CA LYS A 134 -6.00 -0.60 -8.69
C LYS A 134 -4.61 -0.27 -9.19
N LEU A 135 -3.69 -1.21 -9.01
CA LEU A 135 -2.32 -1.14 -9.47
C LEU A 135 -2.12 -2.09 -10.66
N SER A 136 -1.34 -1.61 -11.63
CA SER A 136 -0.86 -2.43 -12.75
C SER A 136 0.52 -1.99 -13.22
N ASN A 137 1.12 -2.80 -14.09
CA ASN A 137 2.48 -2.62 -14.62
C ASN A 137 3.55 -2.66 -13.52
N LEU A 138 3.42 -3.58 -12.56
CA LEU A 138 4.34 -3.71 -11.43
C LEU A 138 5.75 -4.17 -11.84
N LYS A 139 5.89 -5.09 -12.81
CA LYS A 139 7.21 -5.59 -13.30
C LYS A 139 8.13 -5.98 -12.13
N ILE A 140 9.46 -5.84 -12.25
CA ILE A 140 10.44 -6.13 -11.19
C ILE A 140 10.33 -5.11 -10.04
N ASN A 141 9.42 -5.37 -9.10
CA ASN A 141 9.04 -4.47 -8.02
C ASN A 141 8.66 -5.24 -6.77
N GLU A 142 8.55 -4.52 -5.66
CA GLU A 142 8.12 -5.05 -4.38
C GLU A 142 7.11 -4.09 -3.76
N LEU A 143 6.02 -4.66 -3.26
CA LEU A 143 4.97 -3.96 -2.54
C LEU A 143 4.91 -4.47 -1.11
N VAL A 144 4.93 -3.56 -0.14
CA VAL A 144 4.79 -3.90 1.28
C VAL A 144 3.57 -3.19 1.85
N HIS A 145 2.63 -3.95 2.38
CA HIS A 145 1.54 -3.41 3.19
C HIS A 145 1.79 -3.73 4.66
N LEU A 146 1.73 -2.72 5.51
CA LEU A 146 1.92 -2.85 6.96
C LEU A 146 0.56 -2.73 7.65
N ARG A 147 0.24 -3.70 8.49
CA ARG A 147 -0.91 -3.72 9.40
C ARG A 147 -0.42 -3.31 10.79
N PHE A 148 -0.70 -2.07 11.16
CA PHE A 148 -0.12 -1.43 12.34
C PHE A 148 -0.66 -2.01 13.64
N GLU A 149 -1.99 -2.17 13.78
CA GLU A 149 -2.57 -2.71 15.01
C GLU A 149 -2.09 -4.14 15.30
N THR A 150 -1.97 -4.98 14.27
CA THR A 150 -1.58 -6.38 14.43
C THR A 150 -0.08 -6.63 14.37
N ASN A 151 0.72 -5.59 14.08
CA ASN A 151 2.15 -5.71 13.77
C ASN A 151 2.45 -6.84 12.77
N GLN A 152 1.85 -6.73 11.59
CA GLN A 152 2.07 -7.67 10.50
C GLN A 152 2.46 -6.93 9.23
N SER A 153 3.20 -7.60 8.36
CA SER A 153 3.41 -7.16 6.98
C SER A 153 2.95 -8.21 5.99
N VAL A 154 2.51 -7.71 4.84
CA VAL A 154 2.28 -8.48 3.61
C VAL A 154 3.20 -7.92 2.55
N THR A 155 4.13 -8.72 2.07
CA THR A 155 5.10 -8.34 1.03
C THR A 155 4.82 -9.13 -0.25
N CYS A 156 4.53 -8.43 -1.34
CA CYS A 156 4.36 -9.02 -2.67
C CYS A 156 5.60 -8.72 -3.52
N GLN A 157 6.15 -9.74 -4.18
CA GLN A 157 7.37 -9.63 -4.98
C GLN A 157 7.14 -10.08 -6.42
N TRP A 158 7.63 -9.29 -7.37
CA TRP A 158 7.62 -9.60 -8.79
C TRP A 158 9.06 -9.59 -9.31
N ASP A 159 9.46 -10.62 -10.06
CA ASP A 159 10.82 -10.78 -10.64
C ASP A 159 10.98 -10.20 -12.05
#